data_AF-A0A6I4W5Z0-F1
#
_entry.id   AF-A0A6I4W5Z0-F1
#
_cell.length_a   1.000
_cell.length_b   1.000
_cell.length_c   1.000
_cell.angle_alpha   90.00
_cell.angle_beta   90.00
_cell.angle_gamma   90.00
#
_symmetry.space_group_name_H-M   'P 1'
#
loop_
_entity.id
_entity.type
_entity.pdbx_description
1 polymer ?
#
loop_
_entity_poly.entity_id
_entity_poly.type
_entity_poly.pdbx_seq_one_letter_code
_entity_poly.pdbx_strand_id
1 'polypeptide(L)'
;MGGLVDGAAGLLSRRLIITTWIPLFVSLVLLTVLTAAGVGWSAIVSAWRAVPADLRVIAGLAVLAATTMLAHMMNAFRPQLLRIYEGYWAEPLMRRYGRRHALVHARLKEDAADPWPVTYPRSASRVLPTRLGNILRAAEEHPFRQYGIPAVLAWPRLYNSLPETFLVAFGAAAADLELMITISFLGMVLASVGAVLSAFLLPWYVAALVLLGGAGVFWLGYIAAVRAAVPYANQVRAGFDVHRWKLLEAMGLRLPTSYAEERAQWGQLRKLWAGAGPDAAQHDELRYPKDESFVSEPPPEPGPVRPPEPRPVSEPVAEQPPESSSLAPSAAPRPATRTRVPHPARDLAIVVVAAAATISALTGARARLDDDPVHASRRLPAFRQLTDADLDRPARKLRGRYTLTEIAPGKELAARSLGPPLRPGTLDKMIITTIGIDAGGEAVAAAGSIVTLRWASKDSPSRIRSVDGVIVLRLLPRDRAVVAAMPAVAATLPATGIVHVARP
;
A
#
# COMPACT_ATOMS: atom_id res chain seq x y z
N MET A 1 -25.13 -22.98 18.14
CA MET A 1 -23.91 -22.20 17.83
C MET A 1 -23.00 -22.83 16.77
N GLY A 2 -23.19 -24.11 16.36
CA GLY A 2 -22.34 -24.75 15.32
C GLY A 2 -22.39 -24.10 13.94
N GLY A 3 -23.59 -23.79 13.42
CA GLY A 3 -23.73 -23.28 12.04
C GLY A 3 -23.10 -21.91 11.75
N LEU A 4 -22.94 -21.03 12.75
CA LEU A 4 -22.22 -19.76 12.58
C LEU A 4 -20.70 -19.97 12.54
N VAL A 5 -20.19 -20.94 13.29
CA VAL A 5 -18.77 -21.31 13.29
C VAL A 5 -18.41 -22.04 11.99
N ASP A 6 -19.30 -22.91 11.50
CA ASP A 6 -19.13 -23.59 10.21
C ASP A 6 -19.22 -22.60 9.02
N GLY A 7 -20.14 -21.61 9.10
CA GLY A 7 -20.22 -20.52 8.13
C GLY A 7 -18.98 -19.61 8.15
N ALA A 8 -18.44 -19.29 9.33
CA ALA A 8 -17.20 -18.53 9.49
C ALA A 8 -15.96 -19.32 9.02
N ALA A 9 -15.94 -20.64 9.21
CA ALA A 9 -14.91 -21.53 8.69
C ALA A 9 -14.96 -21.63 7.15
N GLY A 10 -16.15 -21.55 6.56
CA GLY A 10 -16.33 -21.45 5.10
C GLY A 10 -15.79 -20.15 4.50
N LEU A 11 -15.90 -19.03 5.23
CA LEU A 11 -15.35 -17.74 4.80
C LEU A 11 -13.82 -17.72 4.82
N LEU A 12 -13.19 -18.38 5.80
CA LEU A 12 -11.74 -18.44 5.97
C LEU A 12 -11.17 -19.79 5.55
N SER A 13 -11.06 -20.02 4.24
CA SER A 13 -10.35 -21.21 3.75
C SER A 13 -8.94 -21.29 4.34
N ARG A 14 -8.47 -22.50 4.66
CA ARG A 14 -7.11 -22.74 5.20
C ARG A 14 -6.02 -22.05 4.38
N ARG A 15 -6.18 -22.04 3.05
CA ARG A 15 -5.27 -21.36 2.12
C ARG A 15 -5.27 -19.85 2.35
N LEU A 16 -6.43 -19.20 2.43
CA LEU A 16 -6.53 -17.76 2.68
C LEU A 16 -5.89 -17.37 4.02
N ILE A 17 -6.10 -18.17 5.07
CA ILE A 17 -5.52 -17.93 6.39
C ILE A 17 -3.99 -17.91 6.30
N ILE A 18 -3.41 -18.96 5.72
CA ILE A 18 -1.95 -19.16 5.67
C ILE A 18 -1.30 -18.16 4.73
N THR A 19 -1.83 -17.99 3.51
CA THR A 19 -1.15 -17.21 2.48
C THR A 19 -1.36 -15.71 2.61
N THR A 20 -2.43 -15.28 3.29
CA THR A 20 -2.88 -13.87 3.25
C THR A 20 -3.23 -13.33 4.63
N TRP A 21 -4.13 -13.98 5.37
CA TRP A 21 -4.64 -13.43 6.62
C TRP A 21 -3.55 -13.29 7.69
N ILE A 22 -2.77 -14.33 7.95
CA ILE A 22 -1.69 -14.30 8.96
C ILE A 22 -0.62 -13.25 8.62
N PRO A 23 -0.01 -13.26 7.41
CA PRO A 23 0.97 -12.24 7.05
C PRO A 23 0.42 -10.81 7.13
N LEU A 24 -0.82 -10.62 6.71
CA LEU A 24 -1.51 -9.33 6.77
C LEU A 24 -1.71 -8.88 8.23
N PHE A 25 -2.24 -9.76 9.08
CA PHE A 25 -2.44 -9.48 10.50
C PHE A 25 -1.13 -9.11 11.19
N VAL A 26 -0.05 -9.87 10.95
CA VAL A 26 1.28 -9.55 11.47
C VAL A 26 1.73 -8.16 11.01
N SER A 27 1.54 -7.83 9.74
CA SER A 27 1.92 -6.52 9.20
C SER A 27 1.12 -5.37 9.83
N LEU A 28 -0.18 -5.55 10.05
CA LEU A 28 -1.04 -4.58 10.75
C LEU A 28 -0.62 -4.40 12.22
N VAL A 29 -0.27 -5.50 12.91
CA VAL A 29 0.26 -5.44 14.28
C VAL A 29 1.57 -4.67 14.31
N LEU A 30 2.50 -4.93 13.39
CA LEU A 30 3.78 -4.19 13.32
C LEU A 30 3.55 -2.69 13.12
N LEU A 31 2.65 -2.29 12.21
CA LEU A 31 2.29 -0.87 12.01
C LEU A 31 1.63 -0.25 13.25
N THR A 32 0.80 -1.02 13.96
CA THR A 32 0.16 -0.59 15.22
C THR A 32 1.21 -0.38 16.31
N VAL A 33 2.18 -1.30 16.46
CA VAL A 33 3.29 -1.19 17.41
C VAL A 33 4.16 0.03 17.10
N LEU A 34 4.47 0.30 15.83
CA LEU A 34 5.22 1.49 15.43
C LEU A 34 4.48 2.77 15.81
N THR A 35 3.17 2.83 15.53
CA THR A 35 2.34 3.96 15.92
C THR A 35 2.32 4.13 17.44
N ALA A 36 2.23 3.02 18.18
CA ALA A 36 2.20 3.05 19.63
C ALA A 36 3.51 3.50 20.27
N ALA A 37 4.64 3.10 19.68
CA ALA A 37 5.96 3.55 20.10
C ALA A 37 6.14 5.06 19.93
N GLY A 38 5.58 5.65 18.87
CA GLY A 38 5.67 7.09 18.62
C GLY A 38 4.68 7.95 19.41
N VAL A 39 3.45 7.48 19.60
CA VAL A 39 2.43 8.20 20.38
C VAL A 39 2.69 8.11 21.88
N GLY A 40 3.25 6.99 22.34
CA GLY A 40 3.50 6.65 23.73
C GLY A 40 2.57 5.54 24.22
N TRP A 41 3.16 4.43 24.68
CA TRP A 41 2.41 3.24 25.12
C TRP A 41 1.43 3.54 26.26
N SER A 42 1.83 4.38 27.21
CA SER A 42 0.97 4.76 28.35
C SER A 42 -0.28 5.51 27.91
N ALA A 43 -0.18 6.40 26.91
CA ALA A 43 -1.31 7.16 26.38
C ALA A 43 -2.32 6.26 25.64
N ILE A 44 -1.84 5.25 24.92
CA ILE A 44 -2.72 4.30 24.23
C ILE A 44 -3.41 3.37 25.24
N VAL A 45 -2.67 2.88 26.23
CA VAL A 45 -3.23 2.02 27.27
C VAL A 45 -4.26 2.79 28.10
N SER A 46 -4.00 4.06 28.45
CA SER A 46 -4.97 4.87 29.18
C SER A 46 -6.22 5.15 28.35
N ALA A 47 -6.07 5.50 27.06
CA ALA A 47 -7.19 5.70 26.15
C ALA A 47 -8.02 4.40 25.98
N TRP A 48 -7.37 3.25 25.82
CA TRP A 48 -8.04 1.96 25.70
C TRP A 48 -8.80 1.58 26.99
N ARG A 49 -8.20 1.85 28.16
CA ARG A 49 -8.86 1.63 29.47
C ARG A 49 -10.03 2.58 29.72
N ALA A 50 -10.05 3.77 29.09
CA ALA A 50 -11.17 4.70 29.19
C ALA A 50 -12.40 4.23 28.39
N VAL A 51 -12.21 3.40 27.36
CA VAL A 51 -13.32 2.82 26.58
C VAL A 51 -14.11 1.81 27.46
N PRO A 52 -15.45 1.81 27.48
CA PRO A 52 -16.27 0.80 28.15
C PRO A 52 -15.95 -0.63 27.72
N ALA A 53 -16.12 -1.62 28.61
CA ALA A 53 -15.75 -3.01 28.36
C ALA A 53 -16.44 -3.61 27.11
N ASP A 54 -17.73 -3.34 26.93
CA ASP A 54 -18.51 -3.85 25.80
C ASP A 54 -17.98 -3.33 24.46
N LEU A 55 -17.60 -2.05 24.42
CA LEU A 55 -17.02 -1.43 23.23
C LEU A 55 -15.60 -1.93 22.92
N ARG A 56 -14.82 -2.35 23.92
CA ARG A 56 -13.51 -2.97 23.69
C ARG A 56 -13.64 -4.32 23.00
N VAL A 57 -14.62 -5.13 23.40
CA VAL A 57 -14.90 -6.43 22.76
C VAL A 57 -15.34 -6.20 21.31
N ILE A 58 -16.25 -5.24 21.08
CA ILE A 58 -16.69 -4.87 19.73
C ILE A 58 -15.52 -4.38 18.88
N ALA A 59 -14.64 -3.54 19.42
CA ALA A 59 -13.47 -3.05 18.71
C ALA A 59 -12.51 -4.20 18.32
N GLY A 60 -12.27 -5.16 19.22
CA GLY A 60 -11.48 -6.35 18.91
C GLY A 60 -12.09 -7.19 17.78
N LEU A 61 -13.39 -7.44 17.83
CA LEU A 61 -14.11 -8.15 16.77
C LEU A 61 -14.09 -7.36 15.44
N ALA A 62 -14.22 -6.04 15.50
CA ALA A 62 -14.14 -5.17 14.32
C ALA A 62 -12.76 -5.22 13.65
N VAL A 63 -11.66 -5.29 14.43
CA VAL A 63 -10.30 -5.45 13.88
C VAL A 63 -10.15 -6.80 13.17
N LEU A 64 -10.65 -7.88 13.76
CA LEU A 64 -10.62 -9.21 13.13
C LEU A 64 -11.46 -9.22 11.84
N ALA A 65 -12.67 -8.66 11.88
CA ALA A 65 -13.54 -8.53 10.72
C ALA A 65 -12.90 -7.69 9.60
N ALA A 66 -12.30 -6.55 9.95
CA ALA A 66 -11.58 -5.69 9.01
C ALA A 66 -10.36 -6.39 8.40
N THR A 67 -9.61 -7.14 9.21
CA THR A 67 -8.47 -7.95 8.72
C THR A 67 -8.94 -9.01 7.74
N THR A 68 -10.03 -9.72 8.05
CA THR A 68 -10.64 -10.71 7.15
C THR A 68 -11.14 -10.07 5.86
N MET A 69 -11.82 -8.92 5.93
CA MET A 69 -12.28 -8.19 4.76
C MET A 69 -11.11 -7.75 3.87
N LEU A 70 -10.05 -7.22 4.47
CA LEU A 70 -8.84 -6.82 3.75
C LEU A 70 -8.11 -8.02 3.15
N ALA A 71 -8.09 -9.17 3.83
CA ALA A 71 -7.56 -10.42 3.28
C ALA A 71 -8.34 -10.87 2.03
N HIS A 72 -9.68 -10.83 2.07
CA HIS A 72 -10.49 -11.13 0.88
C HIS A 72 -10.28 -10.11 -0.24
N MET A 73 -10.15 -8.83 0.08
CA MET A 73 -9.85 -7.79 -0.92
C MET A 73 -8.48 -8.03 -1.56
N MET A 74 -7.47 -8.38 -0.77
CA MET A 74 -6.14 -8.74 -1.27
C MET A 74 -6.18 -10.01 -2.13
N ASN A 75 -7.00 -10.99 -1.75
CA ASN A 75 -7.23 -12.19 -2.56
C ASN A 75 -7.90 -11.85 -3.91
N ALA A 76 -8.85 -10.91 -3.93
CA ALA A 76 -9.46 -10.42 -5.17
C ALA A 76 -8.47 -9.63 -6.04
N PHE A 77 -7.52 -8.90 -5.44
CA PHE A 77 -6.46 -8.16 -6.12
C PHE A 77 -5.26 -9.02 -6.55
N ARG A 78 -5.24 -10.30 -6.16
CA ARG A 78 -4.10 -11.20 -6.38
C ARG A 78 -3.72 -11.37 -7.86
N PRO A 79 -4.65 -11.52 -8.82
CA PRO A 79 -4.28 -11.62 -10.23
C PRO A 79 -3.55 -10.37 -10.73
N GLN A 80 -3.95 -9.18 -10.28
CA GLN A 80 -3.29 -7.92 -10.63
C GLN A 80 -1.90 -7.85 -10.00
N LEU A 81 -1.77 -8.26 -8.73
CA LEU A 81 -0.50 -8.33 -8.03
C LEU A 81 0.48 -9.28 -8.75
N LEU A 82 0.02 -10.47 -9.13
CA LEU A 82 0.78 -11.42 -9.93
C LEU A 82 1.27 -10.80 -11.24
N ARG A 83 0.41 -10.09 -11.98
CA ARG A 83 0.82 -9.41 -13.23
C ARG A 83 1.88 -8.33 -13.01
N ILE A 84 1.81 -7.59 -11.90
CA ILE A 84 2.86 -6.63 -11.53
C ILE A 84 4.17 -7.38 -11.28
N TYR A 85 4.12 -8.50 -10.57
CA TYR A 85 5.29 -9.32 -10.24
C TYR A 85 5.86 -10.09 -11.45
N GLU A 86 5.02 -10.44 -12.43
CA GLU A 86 5.42 -10.98 -13.74
C GLU A 86 6.10 -9.91 -14.61
N GLY A 87 5.80 -8.63 -14.35
CA GLY A 87 6.45 -7.51 -15.03
C GLY A 87 5.62 -6.84 -16.11
N TYR A 88 4.29 -6.95 -16.05
CA TYR A 88 3.38 -6.22 -16.93
C TYR A 88 3.30 -4.74 -16.51
N TRP A 89 4.38 -4.02 -16.75
CA TRP A 89 4.54 -2.60 -16.44
C TRP A 89 4.32 -1.73 -17.67
N ALA A 90 4.38 -0.41 -17.49
CA ALA A 90 4.44 0.52 -18.61
C ALA A 90 5.65 0.22 -19.52
N GLU A 91 5.48 0.42 -20.83
CA GLU A 91 6.46 0.12 -21.88
C GLU A 91 7.90 0.56 -21.57
N PRO A 92 8.19 1.77 -21.05
CA PRO A 92 9.56 2.20 -20.77
C PRO A 92 10.26 1.30 -19.73
N LEU A 93 9.54 0.89 -18.69
CA LEU A 93 10.07 0.03 -17.64
C LEU A 93 10.22 -1.40 -18.16
N MET A 94 9.21 -1.91 -18.86
CA MET A 94 9.27 -3.24 -19.47
C MET A 94 10.47 -3.37 -20.41
N ARG A 95 10.72 -2.38 -21.27
CA ARG A 95 11.89 -2.36 -22.16
C ARG A 95 13.20 -2.27 -21.38
N ARG A 96 13.30 -1.39 -20.37
CA ARG A 96 14.53 -1.19 -19.59
C ARG A 96 14.95 -2.46 -18.84
N TYR A 97 14.02 -3.06 -18.12
CA TYR A 97 14.30 -4.25 -17.31
C TYR A 97 14.28 -5.54 -18.16
N GLY A 98 13.50 -5.56 -19.25
CA GLY A 98 13.43 -6.65 -20.22
C GLY A 98 14.71 -6.85 -21.03
N ARG A 99 15.49 -5.78 -21.29
CA ARG A 99 16.78 -5.87 -22.01
C ARG A 99 17.70 -6.93 -21.42
N ARG A 100 17.82 -7.00 -20.08
CA ARG A 100 18.70 -7.99 -19.43
C ARG A 100 18.24 -9.42 -19.72
N HIS A 101 16.94 -9.68 -19.65
CA HIS A 101 16.37 -10.99 -19.93
C HIS A 101 16.42 -11.35 -21.42
N ALA A 102 16.25 -10.37 -22.31
CA ALA A 102 16.42 -10.56 -23.74
C ALA A 102 17.87 -10.94 -24.10
N LEU A 103 18.87 -10.34 -23.46
CA LEU A 103 20.28 -10.70 -23.64
C LEU A 103 20.58 -12.11 -23.13
N VAL A 104 20.05 -12.50 -21.98
CA VAL A 104 20.19 -13.88 -21.46
C VAL A 104 19.53 -14.87 -22.42
N HIS A 105 18.34 -14.56 -22.94
CA HIS A 105 17.64 -15.39 -23.92
C HIS A 105 18.44 -15.54 -25.22
N ALA A 106 19.03 -14.45 -25.73
CA ALA A 106 19.87 -14.47 -26.91
C ALA A 106 21.09 -15.39 -26.72
N ARG A 107 21.76 -15.33 -25.56
CA ARG A 107 22.89 -16.23 -25.23
C ARG A 107 22.46 -17.69 -25.19
N LEU A 108 21.35 -18.01 -24.54
CA LEU A 108 20.82 -19.38 -24.51
C LEU A 108 20.52 -19.92 -25.92
N LYS A 109 20.11 -19.04 -26.83
CA LYS A 109 19.87 -19.39 -28.23
C LYS A 109 21.18 -19.58 -29.02
N GLU A 110 22.16 -18.71 -28.80
CA GLU A 110 23.50 -18.79 -29.41
C GLU A 110 24.23 -20.06 -28.97
N ASP A 111 24.16 -20.39 -27.68
CA ASP A 111 24.75 -21.60 -27.09
C ASP A 111 24.00 -22.88 -27.50
N ALA A 112 22.95 -22.76 -28.32
CA ALA A 112 22.08 -23.85 -28.75
C ALA A 112 21.65 -24.75 -27.58
N ALA A 113 21.30 -24.14 -26.44
CA ALA A 113 21.10 -24.86 -25.18
C ALA A 113 20.11 -26.03 -25.33
N ASP A 114 20.63 -27.25 -25.19
CA ASP A 114 19.87 -28.49 -25.21
C ASP A 114 20.16 -29.32 -23.95
N PRO A 115 19.18 -29.58 -23.08
CA PRO A 115 17.78 -29.16 -23.18
C PRO A 115 17.55 -27.66 -22.91
N TRP A 116 16.56 -27.08 -23.59
CA TRP A 116 16.16 -25.68 -23.39
C TRP A 116 15.75 -25.42 -21.93
N PRO A 117 16.25 -24.37 -21.26
CA PRO A 117 15.92 -24.12 -19.85
C PRO A 117 14.43 -23.92 -19.60
N VAL A 118 13.88 -24.67 -18.63
CA VAL A 118 12.46 -24.56 -18.21
C VAL A 118 12.10 -23.23 -17.52
N THR A 119 13.08 -22.36 -17.29
CA THR A 119 12.90 -21.07 -16.62
C THR A 119 12.71 -19.90 -17.57
N TYR A 120 12.88 -20.11 -18.89
CA TYR A 120 12.72 -19.08 -19.91
C TYR A 120 11.80 -19.55 -21.04
N PRO A 121 10.94 -18.65 -21.58
CA PRO A 121 10.14 -18.97 -22.76
C PRO A 121 11.04 -19.22 -23.97
N ARG A 122 10.60 -20.11 -24.87
CA ARG A 122 11.34 -20.38 -26.12
C ARG A 122 11.23 -19.21 -27.09
N SER A 123 10.07 -18.56 -27.14
CA SER A 123 9.84 -17.40 -28.00
C SER A 123 10.48 -16.13 -27.43
N ALA A 124 11.38 -15.49 -28.19
CA ALA A 124 12.01 -14.22 -27.79
C ALA A 124 10.98 -13.10 -27.54
N SER A 125 9.89 -13.06 -28.32
CA SER A 125 8.79 -12.08 -28.16
C SER A 125 7.97 -12.27 -26.89
N ARG A 126 8.13 -13.41 -26.19
CA ARG A 126 7.42 -13.72 -24.94
C ARG A 126 8.26 -13.52 -23.69
N VAL A 127 9.53 -13.12 -23.84
CA VAL A 127 10.42 -12.83 -22.70
C VAL A 127 9.88 -11.64 -21.90
N LEU A 128 9.72 -11.84 -20.60
CA LEU A 128 9.23 -10.85 -19.64
C LEU A 128 10.39 -10.18 -18.87
N PRO A 129 10.17 -9.00 -18.26
CA PRO A 129 11.25 -8.25 -17.61
C PRO A 129 11.63 -8.78 -16.22
N THR A 130 10.95 -9.81 -15.72
CA THR A 130 11.23 -10.42 -14.42
C THR A 130 11.54 -11.92 -14.56
N ARG A 131 12.33 -12.46 -13.62
CA ARG A 131 12.60 -13.92 -13.55
C ARG A 131 11.31 -14.70 -13.30
N LEU A 132 10.48 -14.20 -12.39
CA LEU A 132 9.19 -14.81 -12.06
C LEU A 132 8.29 -14.90 -13.29
N GLY A 133 8.13 -13.80 -14.02
CA GLY A 133 7.35 -13.77 -15.26
C GLY A 133 7.89 -14.74 -16.30
N ASN A 134 9.22 -14.81 -16.49
CA ASN A 134 9.82 -15.75 -17.44
C ASN A 134 9.54 -17.22 -17.08
N ILE A 135 9.60 -17.59 -15.79
CA ILE A 135 9.30 -18.96 -15.33
C ILE A 135 7.84 -19.30 -15.60
N LEU A 136 6.91 -18.41 -15.22
CA LEU A 136 5.47 -18.63 -15.41
C LEU A 136 5.12 -18.68 -16.91
N ARG A 137 5.67 -17.77 -17.71
CA ARG A 137 5.48 -17.76 -19.16
C ARG A 137 6.04 -19.01 -19.83
N ALA A 138 7.20 -19.51 -19.38
CA ALA A 138 7.78 -20.74 -19.90
C ALA A 138 6.87 -21.95 -19.63
N ALA A 139 6.17 -21.98 -18.49
CA ALA A 139 5.18 -23.02 -18.20
C ALA A 139 3.93 -22.89 -19.08
N GLU A 140 3.43 -21.67 -19.29
CA GLU A 140 2.30 -21.42 -20.19
C GLU A 140 2.60 -21.77 -21.65
N GLU A 141 3.83 -21.55 -22.12
CA GLU A 141 4.22 -21.84 -23.50
C GLU A 141 4.42 -23.34 -23.75
N HIS A 142 4.77 -24.12 -22.73
CA HIS A 142 5.13 -25.53 -22.85
C HIS A 142 4.04 -26.40 -23.52
N PRO A 143 2.76 -26.40 -23.09
CA PRO A 143 1.72 -27.24 -23.71
C PRO A 143 1.46 -26.87 -25.17
N PHE A 144 1.57 -25.59 -25.51
CA PHE A 144 1.38 -25.14 -26.88
C PHE A 144 2.51 -25.61 -27.79
N ARG A 145 3.76 -25.56 -27.30
CA ARG A 145 4.92 -26.02 -28.07
C ARG A 145 4.94 -27.53 -28.23
N GLN A 146 4.63 -28.29 -27.16
CA GLN A 146 4.70 -29.74 -27.19
C GLN A 146 3.47 -30.41 -27.82
N TYR A 147 2.27 -29.86 -27.62
CA TYR A 147 1.02 -30.53 -28.02
C TYR A 147 0.09 -29.65 -28.87
N GLY A 148 0.42 -28.38 -29.08
CA GLY A 148 -0.48 -27.42 -29.75
C GLY A 148 -1.61 -26.90 -28.84
N ILE A 149 -1.57 -27.21 -27.54
CA ILE A 149 -2.63 -26.88 -26.59
C ILE A 149 -2.44 -25.46 -26.03
N PRO A 150 -3.38 -24.52 -26.25
CA PRO A 150 -3.32 -23.21 -25.61
C PRO A 150 -3.60 -23.33 -24.10
N ALA A 151 -2.55 -23.26 -23.27
CA ALA A 151 -2.64 -23.49 -21.83
C ALA A 151 -3.74 -22.68 -21.15
N VAL A 152 -3.80 -21.37 -21.40
CA VAL A 152 -4.79 -20.46 -20.78
C VAL A 152 -6.25 -20.82 -21.14
N LEU A 153 -6.50 -21.30 -22.36
CA LEU A 153 -7.85 -21.69 -22.79
C LEU A 153 -8.23 -23.09 -22.28
N ALA A 154 -7.27 -24.01 -22.27
CA ALA A 154 -7.49 -25.39 -21.87
C ALA A 154 -7.57 -25.56 -20.34
N TRP A 155 -6.83 -24.75 -19.58
CA TRP A 155 -6.66 -24.92 -18.12
C TRP A 155 -7.98 -25.00 -17.33
N PRO A 156 -8.98 -24.10 -17.51
CA PRO A 156 -10.23 -24.19 -16.75
C PRO A 156 -11.01 -25.48 -16.99
N ARG A 157 -10.86 -26.09 -18.16
CA ARG A 157 -11.52 -27.35 -18.53
C ARG A 157 -10.73 -28.54 -18.00
N LEU A 158 -9.42 -28.52 -18.21
CA LEU A 158 -8.50 -29.53 -17.70
C LEU A 158 -8.60 -29.63 -16.17
N TYR A 159 -8.62 -28.49 -15.46
CA TYR A 159 -8.64 -28.43 -14.00
C TYR A 159 -9.77 -29.27 -13.37
N ASN A 160 -10.96 -29.26 -13.96
CA ASN A 160 -12.10 -30.04 -13.47
C ASN A 160 -11.99 -31.55 -13.73
N SER A 161 -11.10 -31.97 -14.62
CA SER A 161 -10.83 -33.39 -14.94
C SER A 161 -9.59 -33.95 -14.23
N LEU A 162 -8.89 -33.13 -13.44
CA LEU A 162 -7.67 -33.55 -12.75
C LEU A 162 -7.98 -34.44 -11.53
N PRO A 163 -7.15 -35.45 -11.22
CA PRO A 163 -7.27 -36.22 -9.99
C PRO A 163 -7.16 -35.33 -8.74
N GLU A 164 -7.91 -35.68 -7.69
CA GLU A 164 -7.86 -34.94 -6.42
C GLU A 164 -6.45 -34.92 -5.80
N THR A 165 -5.71 -36.03 -5.88
CA THR A 165 -4.32 -36.11 -5.41
C THR A 165 -3.40 -35.10 -6.10
N PHE A 166 -3.60 -34.87 -7.40
CA PHE A 166 -2.87 -33.86 -8.17
C PHE A 166 -3.31 -32.45 -7.78
N LEU A 167 -4.61 -32.21 -7.60
CA LEU A 167 -5.15 -30.92 -7.17
C LEU A 167 -4.60 -30.48 -5.80
N VAL A 168 -4.40 -31.42 -4.87
CA VAL A 168 -3.76 -31.15 -3.57
C VAL A 168 -2.30 -30.71 -3.75
N ALA A 169 -1.52 -31.43 -4.55
CA ALA A 169 -0.12 -31.09 -4.82
C ALA A 169 0.03 -29.76 -5.56
N PHE A 170 -0.80 -29.51 -6.58
CA PHE A 170 -0.88 -28.23 -7.29
C PHE A 170 -1.28 -27.09 -6.35
N GLY A 171 -2.29 -27.31 -5.51
CA GLY A 171 -2.77 -26.34 -4.53
C GLY A 171 -1.69 -25.94 -3.52
N ALA A 172 -0.87 -26.88 -3.07
CA ALA A 172 0.28 -26.60 -2.19
C ALA A 172 1.34 -25.73 -2.88
N ALA A 173 1.76 -26.10 -4.10
CA ALA A 173 2.74 -25.31 -4.86
C ALA A 173 2.23 -23.89 -5.19
N ALA A 174 0.93 -23.76 -5.49
CA ALA A 174 0.30 -22.47 -5.70
C ALA A 174 0.26 -21.64 -4.40
N ALA A 175 -0.08 -22.25 -3.26
CA ALA A 175 -0.11 -21.58 -1.96
C ALA A 175 1.27 -21.05 -1.55
N ASP A 176 2.34 -21.81 -1.80
CA ASP A 176 3.71 -21.38 -1.52
C ASP A 176 4.10 -20.13 -2.32
N LEU A 177 3.80 -20.14 -3.63
CA LEU A 177 4.03 -18.98 -4.50
C LEU A 177 3.25 -17.75 -4.02
N GLU A 178 1.96 -17.92 -3.70
CA GLU A 178 1.09 -16.85 -3.22
C GLU A 178 1.53 -16.26 -1.90
N LEU A 179 1.96 -17.11 -0.96
CA LEU A 179 2.47 -16.67 0.34
C LEU A 179 3.71 -15.79 0.14
N MET A 180 4.67 -16.22 -0.68
CA MET A 180 5.90 -15.45 -0.90
C MET A 180 5.64 -14.10 -1.60
N ILE A 181 4.71 -14.07 -2.56
CA ILE A 181 4.28 -12.80 -3.18
C ILE A 181 3.61 -11.90 -2.14
N THR A 182 2.77 -12.46 -1.28
CA THR A 182 2.08 -11.70 -0.23
C THR A 182 3.06 -11.12 0.78
N ILE A 183 4.02 -11.91 1.27
CA ILE A 183 5.09 -11.45 2.17
C ILE A 183 5.90 -10.35 1.50
N SER A 184 6.27 -10.53 0.23
CA SER A 184 7.00 -9.53 -0.53
C SER A 184 6.21 -8.22 -0.58
N PHE A 185 4.95 -8.27 -1.01
CA PHE A 185 4.08 -7.10 -1.11
C PHE A 185 3.90 -6.39 0.24
N LEU A 186 3.63 -7.13 1.31
CA LEU A 186 3.48 -6.57 2.65
C LEU A 186 4.80 -5.99 3.19
N GLY A 187 5.94 -6.56 2.83
CA GLY A 187 7.26 -5.98 3.10
C GLY A 187 7.42 -4.59 2.45
N MET A 188 6.96 -4.44 1.21
CA MET A 188 6.96 -3.14 0.51
C MET A 188 5.99 -2.14 1.17
N VAL A 189 4.81 -2.60 1.59
CA VAL A 189 3.85 -1.77 2.34
C VAL A 189 4.44 -1.32 3.68
N LEU A 190 5.09 -2.22 4.41
CA LEU A 190 5.77 -1.90 5.68
C LEU A 190 6.92 -0.92 5.46
N ALA A 191 7.73 -1.13 4.41
CA ALA A 191 8.84 -0.24 4.07
C ALA A 191 8.36 1.18 3.74
N SER A 192 7.25 1.30 2.99
CA SER A 192 6.70 2.59 2.59
C SER A 192 5.90 3.25 3.72
N VAL A 193 4.79 2.64 4.14
CA VAL A 193 3.88 3.20 5.15
C VAL A 193 4.56 3.27 6.52
N GLY A 194 5.26 2.22 6.93
CA GLY A 194 5.93 2.16 8.24
C GLY A 194 7.08 3.17 8.36
N ALA A 195 7.87 3.38 7.30
CA ALA A 195 8.92 4.39 7.32
C ALA A 195 8.35 5.82 7.38
N VAL A 196 7.28 6.09 6.62
CA VAL A 196 6.59 7.39 6.67
C VAL A 196 6.04 7.66 8.07
N LEU A 197 5.31 6.70 8.66
CA LEU A 197 4.81 6.81 10.03
C LEU A 197 5.94 7.05 11.04
N SER A 198 7.03 6.29 10.92
CA SER A 198 8.19 6.41 11.81
C SER A 198 8.91 7.74 11.66
N ALA A 199 8.96 8.32 10.46
CA ALA A 199 9.61 9.61 10.22
C ALA A 199 8.86 10.77 10.91
N PHE A 200 7.54 10.66 11.04
CA PHE A 200 6.72 11.67 11.72
C PHE A 200 6.63 11.49 13.23
N LEU A 201 6.60 10.24 13.70
CA LEU A 201 6.30 9.93 15.11
C LEU A 201 7.52 9.52 15.93
N LEU A 202 8.60 9.08 15.30
CA LEU A 202 9.80 8.54 15.95
C LEU A 202 11.07 9.26 15.46
N PRO A 203 12.22 9.04 16.12
CA PRO A 203 13.49 9.53 15.63
C PRO A 203 13.80 9.02 14.21
N TRP A 204 14.45 9.85 13.40
CA TRP A 204 14.72 9.57 11.98
C TRP A 204 15.42 8.22 11.71
N TYR A 205 16.26 7.75 12.64
CA TYR A 205 16.97 6.47 12.49
C TYR A 205 16.02 5.27 12.55
N VAL A 206 14.89 5.36 13.26
CA VAL A 206 13.86 4.31 13.29
C VAL A 206 13.18 4.21 11.93
N ALA A 207 12.90 5.36 11.30
CA ALA A 207 12.35 5.38 9.94
C ALA A 207 13.28 4.71 8.93
N ALA A 208 14.59 4.99 9.02
CA ALA A 208 15.59 4.32 8.20
C ALA A 208 15.63 2.80 8.46
N LEU A 209 15.57 2.38 9.73
CA LEU A 209 15.55 0.95 10.09
C LEU A 209 14.30 0.24 9.55
N VAL A 210 13.11 0.85 9.68
CA VAL A 210 11.86 0.28 9.17
C VAL A 210 11.86 0.22 7.65
N LEU A 211 12.37 1.26 6.97
CA LEU A 211 12.52 1.27 5.52
C LEU A 211 13.41 0.12 5.05
N LEU A 212 14.60 -0.01 5.64
CA LEU A 212 15.57 -1.05 5.28
C LEU A 212 15.06 -2.45 5.64
N GLY A 213 14.46 -2.61 6.81
CA GLY A 213 13.87 -3.88 7.25
C GLY A 213 12.73 -4.32 6.33
N GLY A 214 11.78 -3.43 6.04
CA GLY A 214 10.68 -3.70 5.12
C GLY A 214 11.18 -3.97 3.68
N ALA A 215 12.16 -3.21 3.20
CA ALA A 215 12.77 -3.44 1.89
C ALA A 215 13.51 -4.80 1.83
N GLY A 216 14.15 -5.20 2.92
CA GLY A 216 14.74 -6.53 3.08
C GLY A 216 13.70 -7.65 2.99
N VAL A 217 12.57 -7.52 3.69
CA VAL A 217 11.44 -8.47 3.62
C VAL A 217 10.86 -8.51 2.20
N PHE A 218 10.65 -7.36 1.56
CA PHE A 218 10.20 -7.28 0.17
C PHE A 218 11.12 -8.06 -0.77
N TRP A 219 12.43 -7.81 -0.67
CA TRP A 219 13.45 -8.41 -1.53
C TRP A 219 13.58 -9.92 -1.30
N LEU A 220 13.67 -10.37 -0.04
CA LEU A 220 13.73 -11.78 0.32
C LEU A 220 12.45 -12.52 -0.10
N GLY A 221 11.28 -11.91 0.11
CA GLY A 221 10.01 -12.45 -0.35
C GLY A 221 9.95 -12.62 -1.86
N TYR A 222 10.48 -11.65 -2.63
CA TYR A 222 10.55 -11.78 -4.09
C TYR A 222 11.49 -12.91 -4.53
N ILE A 223 12.67 -13.05 -3.89
CA ILE A 223 13.58 -14.18 -4.18
C ILE A 223 12.90 -15.51 -3.88
N ALA A 224 12.22 -15.62 -2.74
CA ALA A 224 11.48 -16.81 -2.36
C ALA A 224 10.32 -17.09 -3.34
N ALA A 225 9.62 -16.07 -3.83
CA ALA A 225 8.58 -16.20 -4.84
C ALA A 225 9.13 -16.75 -6.16
N VAL A 226 10.29 -16.27 -6.62
CA VAL A 226 10.96 -16.81 -7.81
C VAL A 226 11.31 -18.29 -7.64
N ARG A 227 11.75 -18.70 -6.44
CA ARG A 227 12.04 -20.11 -6.14
C ARG A 227 10.77 -20.96 -6.09
N ALA A 228 9.71 -20.46 -5.45
CA ALA A 228 8.40 -21.13 -5.36
C ALA A 228 7.68 -21.23 -6.72
N ALA A 229 7.99 -20.34 -7.66
CA ALA A 229 7.42 -20.38 -9.01
C ALA A 229 7.86 -21.61 -9.82
N VAL A 230 9.04 -22.18 -9.55
CA VAL A 230 9.55 -23.36 -10.26
C VAL A 230 8.71 -24.61 -10.01
N PRO A 231 8.45 -25.05 -8.76
CA PRO A 231 7.57 -26.20 -8.51
C PRO A 231 6.15 -25.95 -9.00
N TYR A 232 5.61 -24.73 -8.83
CA TYR A 232 4.31 -24.36 -9.41
C TYR A 232 4.29 -24.54 -10.94
N ALA A 233 5.28 -23.99 -11.64
CA ALA A 233 5.43 -24.10 -13.09
C ALA A 233 5.56 -25.55 -13.54
N ASN A 234 6.28 -26.39 -12.79
CA ASN A 234 6.40 -27.81 -13.07
C ASN A 234 5.08 -28.57 -12.91
N GLN A 235 4.26 -28.21 -11.92
CA GLN A 235 2.92 -28.79 -11.81
C GLN A 235 2.04 -28.40 -13.00
N VAL A 236 2.10 -27.16 -13.48
CA VAL A 236 1.37 -26.77 -14.70
C VAL A 236 1.80 -27.64 -15.89
N ARG A 237 3.11 -27.85 -16.09
CA ARG A 237 3.63 -28.72 -17.17
C ARG A 237 3.15 -30.16 -17.02
N ALA A 238 3.35 -30.75 -15.84
CA ALA A 238 2.93 -32.11 -15.53
C ALA A 238 1.42 -32.32 -15.72
N GLY A 239 0.60 -31.31 -15.41
CA GLY A 239 -0.84 -31.35 -15.66
C GLY A 239 -1.18 -31.60 -17.13
N PHE A 240 -0.48 -30.96 -18.05
CA PHE A 240 -0.66 -31.22 -19.49
C PHE A 240 0.08 -32.49 -19.95
N ASP A 241 1.28 -32.74 -19.46
CA ASP A 241 2.11 -33.89 -19.87
C ASP A 241 1.49 -35.24 -19.46
N VAL A 242 0.71 -35.28 -18.38
CA VAL A 242 0.11 -36.52 -17.86
C VAL A 242 -1.40 -36.56 -18.09
N HIS A 243 -2.12 -35.44 -17.94
CA HIS A 243 -3.58 -35.46 -17.86
C HIS A 243 -4.31 -34.87 -19.07
N ARG A 244 -3.62 -34.44 -20.13
CA ARG A 244 -4.29 -33.87 -21.33
C ARG A 244 -5.36 -34.78 -21.93
N TRP A 245 -5.19 -36.10 -21.89
CA TRP A 245 -6.16 -37.06 -22.43
C TRP A 245 -7.42 -37.19 -21.58
N LYS A 246 -7.33 -36.97 -20.25
CA LYS A 246 -8.51 -36.95 -19.37
C LYS A 246 -9.51 -35.89 -19.79
N LEU A 247 -9.03 -34.77 -20.34
CA LEU A 247 -9.89 -33.73 -20.88
C LEU A 247 -10.65 -34.21 -22.12
N LEU A 248 -10.00 -34.96 -23.03
CA LEU A 248 -10.67 -35.51 -24.21
C LEU A 248 -11.74 -36.54 -23.82
N GLU A 249 -11.40 -37.44 -22.89
CA GLU A 249 -12.33 -38.43 -22.33
C GLU A 249 -13.53 -37.76 -21.65
N ALA A 250 -13.31 -36.73 -20.84
CA ALA A 250 -14.37 -35.98 -20.18
C ALA A 250 -15.29 -35.22 -21.16
N MET A 251 -14.79 -34.86 -22.34
CA MET A 251 -15.59 -34.29 -23.43
C MET A 251 -16.30 -35.35 -24.30
N GLY A 252 -16.07 -36.65 -24.02
CA GLY A 252 -16.62 -37.74 -24.82
C GLY A 252 -15.96 -37.89 -26.19
N LEU A 253 -14.76 -37.34 -26.41
CA LEU A 253 -14.06 -37.43 -27.68
C LEU A 253 -13.16 -38.66 -27.72
N ARG A 254 -13.01 -39.24 -28.92
CA ARG A 254 -12.07 -40.36 -29.12
C ARG A 254 -10.64 -39.87 -29.03
N LEU A 255 -9.78 -40.72 -28.45
CA LEU A 255 -8.36 -40.44 -28.27
C LEU A 255 -7.61 -40.48 -29.62
N PRO A 256 -6.59 -39.63 -29.81
CA PRO A 256 -5.71 -39.68 -30.96
C PRO A 256 -4.78 -40.89 -30.87
N THR A 257 -4.45 -41.50 -32.02
CA THR A 257 -3.54 -42.66 -32.09
C THR A 257 -2.13 -42.30 -32.52
N SER A 258 -1.94 -41.10 -33.05
CA SER A 258 -0.61 -40.56 -33.38
C SER A 258 -0.44 -39.12 -32.90
N TYR A 259 0.81 -38.69 -32.81
CA TYR A 259 1.16 -37.32 -32.42
C TYR A 259 0.63 -36.26 -33.41
N ALA A 260 0.61 -36.58 -34.72
CA ALA A 260 0.08 -35.67 -35.73
C ALA A 260 -1.44 -35.47 -35.55
N GLU A 261 -2.16 -36.57 -35.32
CA GLU A 261 -3.60 -36.54 -35.04
C GLU A 261 -3.91 -35.81 -33.74
N GLU A 262 -3.10 -36.00 -32.70
CA GLU A 262 -3.23 -35.29 -31.43
C GLU A 262 -3.15 -33.78 -31.65
N ARG A 263 -2.13 -33.30 -32.37
CA ARG A 263 -1.99 -31.86 -32.64
C ARG A 263 -3.11 -31.30 -33.51
N ALA A 264 -3.62 -32.08 -34.46
CA ALA A 264 -4.75 -31.69 -35.30
C ALA A 264 -6.03 -31.52 -34.46
N GLN A 265 -6.35 -32.52 -33.62
CA GLN A 265 -7.50 -32.48 -32.72
C GLN A 265 -7.45 -31.30 -31.76
N TRP A 266 -6.30 -31.06 -31.11
CA TRP A 266 -6.12 -29.87 -30.25
C TRP A 266 -6.19 -28.56 -31.03
N GLY A 267 -5.77 -28.56 -32.30
CA GLY A 267 -5.90 -27.45 -33.22
C GLY A 267 -7.37 -27.06 -33.46
N GLN A 268 -8.25 -28.03 -33.70
CA GLN A 268 -9.68 -27.81 -33.85
C GLN A 268 -10.35 -27.38 -32.54
N LEU A 269 -10.01 -28.03 -31.42
CA LEU A 269 -10.54 -27.66 -30.10
C LEU A 269 -10.20 -26.22 -29.72
N ARG A 270 -8.99 -25.76 -30.05
CA ARG A 270 -8.61 -24.35 -29.87
C ARG A 270 -9.53 -23.41 -30.65
N LYS A 271 -9.87 -23.72 -31.89
CA LYS A 271 -10.76 -22.89 -32.73
C LYS A 271 -12.19 -22.89 -32.17
N LEU A 272 -12.67 -24.06 -31.78
CA LEU A 272 -13.97 -24.23 -31.11
C LEU A 272 -14.06 -23.35 -29.85
N TRP A 273 -13.07 -23.42 -28.96
CA TRP A 273 -13.06 -22.62 -27.73
C TRP A 273 -12.82 -21.13 -27.95
N ALA A 274 -12.18 -20.75 -29.06
CA ALA A 274 -12.01 -19.35 -29.45
C ALA A 274 -13.27 -18.73 -30.09
N GLY A 275 -14.33 -19.52 -30.31
CA GLY A 275 -15.60 -19.06 -30.89
C GLY A 275 -15.60 -18.95 -32.41
N ALA A 276 -14.56 -19.44 -33.10
CA ALA A 276 -14.50 -19.45 -34.56
C ALA A 276 -15.25 -20.64 -35.19
N GLY A 277 -15.65 -21.62 -34.38
CA GLY A 277 -16.13 -22.93 -34.85
C GLY A 277 -14.98 -23.81 -35.34
N PRO A 278 -15.18 -25.14 -35.44
CA PRO A 278 -14.23 -26.03 -36.09
C PRO A 278 -14.23 -25.80 -37.61
N ASP A 279 -13.12 -26.08 -38.28
CA ASP A 279 -13.10 -25.95 -39.74
C ASP A 279 -14.00 -27.03 -40.35
N ALA A 280 -14.92 -26.64 -41.23
CA ALA A 280 -15.85 -27.58 -41.86
C ALA A 280 -15.12 -28.71 -42.61
N ALA A 281 -13.96 -28.43 -43.20
CA ALA A 281 -13.13 -29.41 -43.90
C ALA A 281 -12.36 -30.35 -42.96
N GLN A 282 -12.25 -30.04 -41.68
CA GLN A 282 -11.45 -30.77 -40.68
C GLN A 282 -12.28 -31.18 -39.45
N HIS A 283 -13.61 -31.21 -39.57
CA HIS A 283 -14.49 -31.54 -38.45
C HIS A 283 -14.24 -32.95 -37.90
N ASP A 284 -13.84 -33.89 -38.77
CA ASP A 284 -13.46 -35.25 -38.39
C ASP A 284 -12.25 -35.30 -37.44
N GLU A 285 -11.40 -34.27 -37.45
CA GLU A 285 -10.27 -34.16 -36.53
C GLU A 285 -10.71 -33.92 -35.08
N LEU A 286 -11.95 -33.46 -34.82
CA LEU A 286 -12.50 -33.40 -33.45
C LEU A 286 -12.71 -34.79 -32.85
N ARG A 287 -12.92 -35.80 -33.70
CA ARG A 287 -13.10 -37.21 -33.33
C ARG A 287 -14.25 -37.45 -32.35
N TYR A 288 -15.44 -36.96 -32.70
CA TYR A 288 -16.66 -37.39 -32.03
C TYR A 288 -16.82 -38.92 -32.09
N PRO A 289 -17.53 -39.55 -31.13
CA PRO A 289 -17.92 -40.94 -31.24
C PRO A 289 -18.65 -41.15 -32.57
N LYS A 290 -18.24 -42.14 -33.35
CA LYS A 290 -18.99 -42.56 -34.52
C LYS A 290 -20.15 -43.39 -34.02
N ASP A 291 -21.38 -42.90 -34.17
CA ASP A 291 -22.56 -43.71 -33.92
C ASP A 291 -22.59 -44.86 -34.93
N GLU A 292 -22.25 -46.07 -34.49
CA GLU A 292 -22.52 -47.29 -35.27
C GLU A 292 -24.04 -47.54 -35.42
N SER A 293 -24.88 -46.81 -34.67
CA SER A 293 -26.35 -46.85 -34.75
C SER A 293 -26.96 -46.01 -35.87
N PHE A 294 -26.19 -45.14 -36.52
CA PHE A 294 -26.58 -44.46 -37.75
C PHE A 294 -25.90 -45.10 -38.97
N VAL A 295 -25.88 -46.44 -39.03
CA VAL A 295 -25.97 -47.07 -40.35
C VAL A 295 -27.34 -46.64 -40.87
N SER A 296 -27.34 -45.66 -41.76
CA SER A 296 -28.50 -45.43 -42.62
C SER A 296 -28.76 -46.77 -43.28
N GLU A 297 -29.87 -47.45 -42.90
CA GLU A 297 -30.45 -48.42 -43.82
C GLU A 297 -30.46 -47.73 -45.19
N PRO A 298 -29.97 -48.40 -46.26
CA PRO A 298 -30.16 -47.84 -47.59
C PRO A 298 -31.64 -47.48 -47.71
N PRO A 299 -31.98 -46.27 -48.20
CA PRO A 299 -33.37 -45.84 -48.26
C PRO A 299 -34.18 -46.98 -48.87
N PRO A 300 -35.27 -47.43 -48.23
CA PRO A 300 -36.03 -48.56 -48.74
C PRO A 300 -36.39 -48.25 -50.20
N GLU A 301 -36.17 -49.23 -51.07
CA GLU A 301 -36.49 -49.10 -52.50
C GLU A 301 -37.87 -48.45 -52.63
N PRO A 302 -38.03 -47.46 -53.54
CA PRO A 302 -39.27 -46.75 -53.68
C PRO A 302 -40.39 -47.75 -54.00
N GLY A 303 -41.22 -48.04 -52.99
CA GLY A 303 -42.45 -48.79 -53.16
C GLY A 303 -43.37 -48.08 -54.16
N PRO A 304 -44.24 -48.82 -54.86
CA PRO A 304 -45.01 -48.29 -55.98
C PRO A 304 -45.80 -47.05 -55.56
N VAL A 305 -45.57 -45.95 -56.31
CA VAL A 305 -46.21 -44.65 -56.13
C VAL A 305 -47.73 -44.82 -56.14
N ARG A 306 -48.37 -44.58 -55.00
CA ARG A 306 -49.83 -44.41 -54.95
C ARG A 306 -50.18 -43.04 -55.55
N PRO A 307 -51.21 -42.94 -56.41
CA PRO A 307 -51.65 -41.66 -56.96
C PRO A 307 -52.12 -40.71 -55.84
N PRO A 308 -51.89 -39.40 -55.97
CA PRO A 308 -52.29 -38.43 -54.96
C PRO A 308 -53.82 -38.28 -54.94
N GLU A 309 -54.38 -38.37 -53.73
CA GLU A 309 -55.78 -38.08 -53.44
C GLU A 309 -56.00 -36.55 -53.51
N PRO A 310 -57.08 -36.07 -54.16
CA PRO A 310 -57.29 -34.64 -54.38
C PRO A 310 -57.64 -33.93 -53.07
N ARG A 311 -56.83 -32.93 -52.69
CA ARG A 311 -57.18 -31.99 -51.61
C ARG A 311 -58.18 -30.96 -52.12
N PRO A 312 -59.18 -30.57 -51.31
CA PRO A 312 -60.14 -29.54 -51.69
C PRO A 312 -59.49 -28.15 -51.77
N VAL A 313 -59.91 -27.42 -52.80
CA VAL A 313 -59.54 -26.05 -53.15
C VAL A 313 -59.94 -25.09 -52.03
N SER A 314 -59.00 -24.27 -51.56
CA SER A 314 -59.29 -23.10 -50.72
C SER A 314 -59.05 -21.83 -51.54
N GLU A 315 -60.04 -20.94 -51.51
CA GLU A 315 -60.18 -19.67 -52.23
C GLU A 315 -59.11 -18.60 -51.89
N PRO A 316 -58.97 -17.56 -52.73
CA PRO A 316 -57.76 -16.73 -52.78
C PRO A 316 -57.74 -15.64 -51.71
N VAL A 317 -56.64 -15.54 -50.98
CA VAL A 317 -56.33 -14.37 -50.13
C VAL A 317 -55.67 -13.31 -51.00
N ALA A 318 -56.23 -12.11 -50.94
CA ALA A 318 -55.83 -10.94 -51.71
C ALA A 318 -54.37 -10.53 -51.48
N GLU A 319 -53.75 -10.14 -52.59
CA GLU A 319 -52.38 -9.68 -52.75
C GLU A 319 -52.23 -8.25 -52.19
N GLN A 320 -51.35 -8.05 -51.21
CA GLN A 320 -50.90 -6.71 -50.77
C GLN A 320 -49.55 -6.37 -51.43
N PRO A 321 -49.34 -5.15 -51.98
CA PRO A 321 -48.12 -4.80 -52.69
C PRO A 321 -46.94 -4.49 -51.74
N PRO A 322 -45.69 -4.43 -52.28
CA PRO A 322 -44.49 -4.34 -51.46
C PRO A 322 -44.24 -2.90 -50.99
N GLU A 323 -44.19 -2.68 -49.67
CA GLU A 323 -43.58 -1.47 -49.13
C GLU A 323 -42.05 -1.59 -49.18
N SER A 324 -41.47 -0.78 -50.05
CA SER A 324 -40.05 -0.50 -50.12
C SER A 324 -39.75 0.79 -49.36
N SER A 325 -38.56 0.82 -48.74
CA SER A 325 -37.85 1.99 -48.21
C SER A 325 -38.37 2.64 -46.93
N SER A 326 -37.65 2.40 -45.84
CA SER A 326 -36.68 3.43 -45.44
C SER A 326 -35.51 2.83 -44.66
N LEU A 327 -34.31 3.21 -45.07
CA LEU A 327 -33.06 2.96 -44.38
C LEU A 327 -33.12 3.55 -42.97
N ALA A 328 -32.97 2.71 -41.95
CA ALA A 328 -32.35 3.17 -40.71
C ALA A 328 -30.83 3.19 -40.95
N PRO A 329 -30.13 4.31 -40.73
CA PRO A 329 -28.69 4.35 -40.95
C PRO A 329 -28.03 3.37 -39.99
N SER A 330 -27.17 2.53 -40.58
CA SER A 330 -26.09 1.79 -39.94
C SER A 330 -25.64 2.49 -38.66
N ALA A 331 -26.04 1.93 -37.51
CA ALA A 331 -25.43 2.31 -36.25
C ALA A 331 -23.99 1.80 -36.34
N ALA A 332 -23.10 2.72 -36.74
CA ALA A 332 -21.66 2.52 -36.74
C ALA A 332 -21.25 1.77 -35.47
N PRO A 333 -20.31 0.81 -35.55
CA PRO A 333 -19.85 0.09 -34.37
C PRO A 333 -19.44 1.12 -33.33
N ARG A 334 -20.21 1.20 -32.23
CA ARG A 334 -19.84 2.02 -31.08
C ARG A 334 -18.41 1.64 -30.75
N PRO A 335 -17.45 2.58 -30.70
CA PRO A 335 -16.09 2.24 -30.33
C PRO A 335 -16.18 1.48 -29.01
N ALA A 336 -15.62 0.27 -29.01
CA ALA A 336 -15.56 -0.61 -27.86
C ALA A 336 -15.39 0.25 -26.62
N THR A 337 -16.36 0.18 -25.71
CA THR A 337 -16.32 0.86 -24.42
C THR A 337 -14.93 0.57 -23.90
N ARG A 338 -14.04 1.58 -23.93
CA ARG A 338 -12.67 1.44 -23.45
C ARG A 338 -12.86 0.97 -22.02
N THR A 339 -12.67 -0.32 -21.79
CA THR A 339 -12.52 -0.86 -20.46
C THR A 339 -11.39 -0.02 -19.90
N ARG A 340 -11.73 0.88 -18.96
CA ARG A 340 -10.75 1.72 -18.28
C ARG A 340 -9.75 0.73 -17.74
N VAL A 341 -8.58 0.66 -18.35
CA VAL A 341 -7.44 -0.04 -17.79
C VAL A 341 -7.28 0.58 -16.41
N PRO A 342 -7.45 -0.18 -15.31
CA PRO A 342 -7.27 0.38 -13.98
C PRO A 342 -5.87 0.99 -13.97
N HIS A 343 -5.79 2.31 -13.83
CA HIS A 343 -4.50 2.99 -13.75
C HIS A 343 -3.94 2.60 -12.38
N PRO A 344 -2.90 1.75 -12.28
CA PRO A 344 -2.37 1.32 -11.00
C PRO A 344 -1.89 2.50 -10.16
N ALA A 345 -1.53 3.62 -10.80
CA ALA A 345 -1.17 4.87 -10.14
C ALA A 345 -2.36 5.57 -9.46
N ARG A 346 -3.59 5.45 -10.00
CA ARG A 346 -4.80 6.05 -9.43
C ARG A 346 -5.30 5.25 -8.22
N ASP A 347 -5.22 3.93 -8.30
CA ASP A 347 -5.62 3.04 -7.19
C ASP A 347 -4.57 3.05 -6.07
N LEU A 348 -3.28 3.14 -6.40
CA LEU A 348 -2.21 3.43 -5.45
C LEU A 348 -2.40 4.81 -4.79
N ALA A 349 -2.83 5.83 -5.55
CA ALA A 349 -3.14 7.14 -5.00
C ALA A 349 -4.32 7.10 -4.03
N ILE A 350 -5.36 6.29 -4.27
CA ILE A 350 -6.48 6.13 -3.33
C ILE A 350 -6.02 5.46 -2.03
N VAL A 351 -5.15 4.45 -2.09
CA VAL A 351 -4.59 3.80 -0.90
C VAL A 351 -3.66 4.76 -0.14
N VAL A 352 -2.83 5.53 -0.85
CA VAL A 352 -1.96 6.56 -0.24
C VAL A 352 -2.78 7.70 0.36
N VAL A 353 -3.89 8.12 -0.27
CA VAL A 353 -4.81 9.12 0.27
C VAL A 353 -5.59 8.58 1.46
N ALA A 354 -6.01 7.31 1.46
CA ALA A 354 -6.66 6.68 2.61
C ALA A 354 -5.70 6.52 3.81
N ALA A 355 -4.44 6.19 3.56
CA ALA A 355 -3.37 6.17 4.57
C ALA A 355 -3.03 7.59 5.07
N ALA A 356 -2.99 8.59 4.17
CA ALA A 356 -2.79 9.99 4.54
C ALA A 356 -3.98 10.58 5.31
N ALA A 357 -5.22 10.12 5.04
CA ALA A 357 -6.43 10.53 5.76
C ALA A 357 -6.48 9.97 7.18
N THR A 358 -5.99 8.74 7.39
CA THR A 358 -5.82 8.17 8.74
C THR A 358 -4.71 8.88 9.52
N ILE A 359 -3.61 9.25 8.85
CA ILE A 359 -2.53 10.07 9.43
C ILE A 359 -3.03 11.50 9.77
N SER A 360 -3.86 12.10 8.91
CA SER A 360 -4.45 13.43 9.13
C SER A 360 -5.49 13.43 10.25
N ALA A 361 -6.26 12.34 10.42
CA ALA A 361 -7.21 12.21 11.52
C ALA A 361 -6.50 12.09 12.88
N LEU A 362 -5.37 11.36 12.94
CA LEU A 362 -4.57 11.21 14.16
C LEU A 362 -3.68 12.44 14.47
N THR A 363 -3.15 13.13 13.46
CA THR A 363 -2.38 14.37 13.66
C THR A 363 -3.29 15.59 13.90
N GLY A 364 -4.44 15.67 13.24
CA GLY A 364 -5.44 16.72 13.43
C GLY A 364 -6.07 16.72 14.83
N ALA A 365 -6.24 15.55 15.44
CA ALA A 365 -6.67 15.43 16.83
C ALA A 365 -5.62 15.95 17.83
N ARG A 366 -4.32 15.81 17.52
CA ARG A 366 -3.22 16.27 18.39
C ARG A 366 -2.92 17.77 18.25
N ALA A 367 -3.08 18.33 17.05
CA ALA A 367 -2.98 19.77 16.83
C ALA A 367 -4.11 20.54 17.53
N ARG A 368 -5.34 20.00 17.53
CA ARG A 368 -6.49 20.63 18.20
C ARG A 368 -6.40 20.67 19.73
N LEU A 369 -5.66 19.76 20.36
CA LEU A 369 -5.45 19.77 21.82
C LEU A 369 -4.42 20.81 22.27
N ASP A 370 -3.51 21.21 21.37
CA ASP A 370 -2.34 22.07 21.67
C ASP A 370 -2.64 23.57 21.43
N ASP A 371 -3.76 23.91 20.77
CA ASP A 371 -4.19 25.28 20.42
C ASP A 371 -5.26 25.86 21.36
N ASP A 372 -5.78 25.09 22.32
CA ASP A 372 -6.69 25.64 23.33
C ASP A 372 -5.96 26.67 24.23
N PRO A 373 -6.60 27.80 24.59
CA PRO A 373 -5.99 28.80 25.45
C PRO A 373 -5.62 28.21 26.83
N VAL A 374 -4.37 28.37 27.25
CA VAL A 374 -3.85 27.91 28.56
C VAL A 374 -4.04 29.04 29.56
N HIS A 375 -4.61 28.75 30.73
CA HIS A 375 -4.87 29.75 31.77
C HIS A 375 -3.90 29.61 32.95
N ALA A 376 -3.66 30.72 33.64
CA ALA A 376 -2.86 30.71 34.87
C ALA A 376 -3.65 30.05 36.03
N SER A 377 -3.07 29.04 36.68
CA SER A 377 -3.70 28.34 37.81
C SER A 377 -3.73 29.17 39.10
N ARG A 378 -2.79 30.12 39.23
CA ARG A 378 -2.61 30.99 40.39
C ARG A 378 -2.16 32.39 39.96
N ARG A 379 -2.13 33.34 40.90
CA ARG A 379 -1.60 34.69 40.65
C ARG A 379 -0.11 34.61 40.34
N LEU A 380 0.30 35.13 39.17
CA LEU A 380 1.68 35.13 38.72
C LEU A 380 2.26 36.56 38.80
N PRO A 381 3.26 36.82 39.67
CA PRO A 381 3.95 38.10 39.70
C PRO A 381 4.73 38.34 38.40
N ALA A 382 5.11 39.60 38.13
CA ALA A 382 5.93 39.94 36.98
C ALA A 382 7.31 39.26 37.06
N PHE A 383 7.84 38.84 35.92
CA PHE A 383 9.14 38.18 35.73
C PHE A 383 9.30 36.82 36.43
N ARG A 384 8.18 36.14 36.71
CA ARG A 384 8.20 34.77 37.22
C ARG A 384 8.34 33.78 36.07
N GLN A 385 9.25 32.83 36.20
CA GLN A 385 9.40 31.74 35.24
C GLN A 385 8.26 30.71 35.40
N LEU A 386 7.65 30.31 34.29
CA LEU A 386 6.52 29.40 34.27
C LEU A 386 6.97 27.94 34.50
N THR A 387 6.34 27.30 35.47
CA THR A 387 6.45 25.87 35.76
C THR A 387 5.13 25.15 35.50
N ASP A 388 5.13 23.82 35.44
CA ASP A 388 3.88 23.06 35.23
C ASP A 388 2.84 23.29 36.33
N ALA A 389 3.27 23.68 37.54
CA ALA A 389 2.37 23.99 38.64
C ALA A 389 1.64 25.34 38.47
N ASP A 390 2.12 26.20 37.58
CA ASP A 390 1.55 27.52 37.30
C ASP A 390 0.45 27.50 36.22
N LEU A 391 0.24 26.35 35.58
CA LEU A 391 -0.64 26.17 34.43
C LEU A 391 -1.85 25.31 34.83
N ASP A 392 -3.01 25.60 34.24
CA ASP A 392 -4.22 24.76 34.36
C ASP A 392 -4.05 23.37 33.70
N ARG A 393 -3.20 23.29 32.67
CA ARG A 393 -2.88 22.08 31.92
C ARG A 393 -1.40 22.06 31.46
N PRO A 394 -0.79 20.89 31.28
CA PRO A 394 0.62 20.79 30.92
C PRO A 394 0.88 21.27 29.49
N ALA A 395 1.55 22.42 29.34
CA ALA A 395 1.87 23.03 28.05
C ALA A 395 3.39 23.09 27.82
N ARG A 396 3.93 22.16 27.02
CA ARG A 396 5.39 22.03 26.79
C ARG A 396 6.01 23.29 26.14
N LYS A 397 5.24 24.01 25.31
CA LYS A 397 5.69 25.24 24.61
C LYS A 397 5.85 26.45 25.54
N LEU A 398 5.21 26.44 26.71
CA LEU A 398 5.22 27.54 27.67
C LEU A 398 6.26 27.36 28.79
N ARG A 399 6.82 26.14 28.94
CA ARG A 399 7.85 25.87 29.94
C ARG A 399 9.10 26.74 29.73
N GLY A 400 9.57 27.33 30.82
CA GLY A 400 10.79 28.14 30.83
C GLY A 400 10.62 29.58 30.33
N ARG A 401 9.46 29.95 29.76
CA ARG A 401 9.10 31.36 29.54
C ARG A 401 8.79 32.05 30.86
N TYR A 402 8.85 33.38 30.89
CA TYR A 402 8.55 34.17 32.08
C TYR A 402 7.50 35.24 31.80
N THR A 403 6.77 35.67 32.82
CA THR A 403 5.74 36.73 32.72
C THR A 403 6.38 38.11 32.58
N LEU A 404 5.86 38.99 31.72
CA LEU A 404 6.35 40.38 31.60
C LEU A 404 5.58 41.36 32.48
N THR A 405 4.39 40.97 32.91
CA THR A 405 3.46 41.72 33.76
C THR A 405 2.80 40.75 34.73
N GLU A 406 2.15 41.30 35.75
CA GLU A 406 1.36 40.49 36.66
C GLU A 406 0.14 39.89 35.93
N ILE A 407 -0.14 38.60 36.19
CA ILE A 407 -1.26 37.86 35.59
C ILE A 407 -2.15 37.31 36.72
N ALA A 408 -3.43 37.68 36.69
CA ALA A 408 -4.45 37.20 37.61
C ALA A 408 -4.78 35.71 37.36
N PRO A 409 -5.20 34.96 38.39
CA PRO A 409 -5.63 33.57 38.22
C PRO A 409 -6.80 33.48 37.22
N GLY A 410 -6.80 32.42 36.40
CA GLY A 410 -7.83 32.18 35.39
C GLY A 410 -7.71 33.03 34.11
N LYS A 411 -6.69 33.88 33.98
CA LYS A 411 -6.45 34.67 32.76
C LYS A 411 -5.59 33.89 31.76
N GLU A 412 -5.92 34.04 30.48
CA GLU A 412 -5.19 33.42 29.36
C GLU A 412 -3.74 33.91 29.28
N LEU A 413 -2.82 32.95 29.11
CA LEU A 413 -1.39 33.18 28.92
C LEU A 413 -1.07 33.50 27.46
N ALA A 414 -1.34 34.73 27.05
CA ALA A 414 -1.04 35.19 25.69
C ALA A 414 0.47 35.32 25.44
N ALA A 415 0.93 35.02 24.22
CA ALA A 415 2.34 35.13 23.84
C ALA A 415 2.94 36.54 24.06
N ARG A 416 2.12 37.58 23.92
CA ARG A 416 2.50 38.99 24.16
C ARG A 416 2.83 39.34 25.61
N SER A 417 2.31 38.57 26.56
CA SER A 417 2.55 38.76 28.00
C SER A 417 3.74 37.94 28.53
N LEU A 418 4.41 37.20 27.64
CA LEU A 418 5.49 36.28 27.98
C LEU A 418 6.80 36.66 27.29
N GLY A 419 7.89 36.55 28.04
CA GLY A 419 9.23 36.67 27.51
C GLY A 419 9.72 35.39 26.80
N PRO A 420 10.86 35.46 26.09
CA PRO A 420 11.51 34.31 25.47
C PRO A 420 11.90 33.24 26.51
N PRO A 421 12.06 31.97 26.08
CA PRO A 421 12.36 30.87 26.99
C PRO A 421 13.76 30.98 27.56
N LEU A 422 13.88 30.81 28.88
CA LEU A 422 15.14 30.69 29.62
C LEU A 422 15.29 29.27 30.18
N ARG A 423 16.51 28.90 30.58
CA ARG A 423 16.74 27.62 31.29
C ARG A 423 15.91 27.59 32.59
N PRO A 424 15.23 26.48 32.94
CA PRO A 424 14.42 26.40 34.16
C PRO A 424 15.23 26.71 35.43
N GLY A 425 14.67 27.51 36.34
CA GLY A 425 15.29 27.90 37.61
C GLY A 425 16.36 28.99 37.50
N THR A 426 16.49 29.64 36.33
CA THR A 426 17.50 30.69 36.14
C THR A 426 17.17 31.95 36.94
N LEU A 427 15.89 32.34 37.00
CA LEU A 427 15.46 33.59 37.64
C LEU A 427 15.29 33.46 39.16
N ASP A 428 15.17 32.25 39.69
CA ASP A 428 14.93 32.01 41.13
C ASP A 428 16.09 32.49 42.03
N LYS A 429 17.28 32.65 41.46
CA LYS A 429 18.51 33.06 42.16
C LYS A 429 18.96 34.47 41.80
N MET A 430 18.20 35.21 41.01
CA MET A 430 18.58 36.52 40.48
C MET A 430 17.71 37.63 41.05
N ILE A 431 18.31 38.80 41.24
CA ILE A 431 17.62 40.04 41.59
C ILE A 431 17.30 40.77 40.28
N ILE A 432 16.04 41.20 40.15
CA ILE A 432 15.56 41.96 39.02
C ILE A 432 15.67 43.45 39.34
N THR A 433 16.34 44.20 38.50
CA THR A 433 16.49 45.66 38.65
C THR A 433 16.33 46.36 37.30
N THR A 434 16.08 47.67 37.34
CA THR A 434 15.93 48.50 36.14
C THR A 434 17.13 49.43 36.01
N ILE A 435 17.80 49.39 34.87
CA ILE A 435 18.97 50.22 34.55
C ILE A 435 18.70 51.14 33.37
N GLY A 436 19.46 52.23 33.26
CA GLY A 436 19.53 53.05 32.04
C GLY A 436 20.57 52.48 31.08
N ILE A 437 20.24 52.37 29.81
CA ILE A 437 21.11 51.90 28.73
C ILE A 437 21.50 53.07 27.81
N ASP A 438 22.56 52.92 27.04
CA ASP A 438 22.96 53.91 26.04
C ASP A 438 22.18 53.74 24.73
N ALA A 439 22.13 54.80 23.90
CA ALA A 439 21.40 54.83 22.63
C ALA A 439 21.87 53.77 21.59
N GLY A 440 22.97 53.06 21.85
CA GLY A 440 23.45 51.92 21.06
C GLY A 440 23.20 50.55 21.70
N GLY A 441 22.86 50.49 23.00
CA GLY A 441 22.68 49.26 23.76
C GLY A 441 21.44 48.46 23.36
N GLU A 442 20.39 49.11 22.84
CA GLU A 442 19.17 48.43 22.36
C GLU A 442 19.44 47.47 21.19
N ALA A 443 20.41 47.79 20.32
CA ALA A 443 20.80 46.94 19.20
C ALA A 443 21.53 45.66 19.65
N VAL A 444 22.09 45.67 20.86
CA VAL A 444 22.88 44.58 21.45
C VAL A 444 22.06 43.77 22.46
N ALA A 445 21.11 44.41 23.14
CA ALA A 445 20.32 43.85 24.23
C ALA A 445 18.98 43.24 23.78
N ALA A 446 19.00 42.03 23.23
CA ALA A 446 17.74 41.30 22.98
C ALA A 446 17.15 40.73 24.28
N ALA A 447 15.82 40.73 24.43
CA ALA A 447 15.18 40.05 25.55
C ALA A 447 15.59 38.56 25.58
N GLY A 448 15.98 38.04 26.75
CA GLY A 448 16.51 36.70 26.95
C GLY A 448 18.01 36.52 26.67
N SER A 449 18.71 37.55 26.19
CA SER A 449 20.16 37.48 25.96
C SER A 449 20.96 37.73 27.25
N ILE A 450 22.16 37.15 27.31
CA ILE A 450 23.15 37.41 28.35
C ILE A 450 24.09 38.48 27.81
N VAL A 451 24.30 39.54 28.58
CA VAL A 451 25.10 40.71 28.18
C VAL A 451 26.13 41.07 29.25
N THR A 452 27.16 41.78 28.80
CA THR A 452 28.16 42.43 29.66
C THR A 452 27.83 43.91 29.79
N LEU A 453 27.71 44.37 31.03
CA LEU A 453 27.41 45.77 31.34
C LEU A 453 28.69 46.52 31.68
N ARG A 454 28.91 47.69 31.06
CA ARG A 454 30.08 48.55 31.30
C ARG A 454 29.63 49.97 31.66
N TRP A 455 30.16 50.54 32.74
CA TRP A 455 29.87 51.92 33.13
C TRP A 455 31.06 52.61 33.81
N ALA A 456 31.08 53.94 33.76
CA ALA A 456 32.09 54.74 34.44
C ALA A 456 31.70 54.94 35.91
N SER A 457 32.68 54.79 36.82
CA SER A 457 32.47 55.00 38.26
C SER A 457 32.23 56.49 38.56
N LYS A 458 31.30 56.79 39.48
CA LYS A 458 30.95 58.17 39.87
C LYS A 458 32.12 58.95 40.49
N ASP A 459 33.04 58.24 41.16
CA ASP A 459 34.20 58.82 41.86
C ASP A 459 35.46 58.95 40.98
N SER A 460 35.49 58.31 39.81
CA SER A 460 36.60 58.43 38.85
C SER A 460 36.14 58.08 37.43
N PRO A 461 35.89 59.08 36.56
CA PRO A 461 35.39 58.85 35.21
C PRO A 461 36.36 58.08 34.30
N SER A 462 37.63 57.94 34.69
CA SER A 462 38.65 57.11 34.01
C SER A 462 38.59 55.62 34.36
N ARG A 463 37.79 55.20 35.36
CA ARG A 463 37.72 53.80 35.81
C ARG A 463 36.39 53.17 35.35
N ILE A 464 36.46 52.39 34.27
CA ILE A 464 35.32 51.63 33.73
C ILE A 464 35.17 50.34 34.54
N ARG A 465 33.99 50.12 35.12
CA ARG A 465 33.60 48.84 35.71
C ARG A 465 32.87 48.01 34.65
N SER A 466 33.16 46.71 34.60
CA SER A 466 32.48 45.76 33.73
C SER A 466 31.96 44.59 34.56
N VAL A 467 30.73 44.15 34.30
CA VAL A 467 30.17 42.94 34.90
C VAL A 467 29.49 42.09 33.85
N ASP A 468 29.86 40.81 33.84
CA ASP A 468 29.36 39.80 32.91
C ASP A 468 28.19 39.01 33.52
N GLY A 469 27.42 38.35 32.65
CA GLY A 469 26.41 37.39 33.08
C GLY A 469 25.06 38.01 33.47
N VAL A 470 24.75 39.21 32.98
CA VAL A 470 23.47 39.88 33.22
C VAL A 470 22.46 39.49 32.14
N ILE A 471 21.25 39.08 32.53
CA ILE A 471 20.18 38.68 31.59
C ILE A 471 19.24 39.86 31.35
N VAL A 472 19.02 40.23 30.09
CA VAL A 472 18.03 41.25 29.73
C VAL A 472 16.64 40.62 29.68
N LEU A 473 15.71 41.06 30.53
CA LEU A 473 14.35 40.52 30.58
C LEU A 473 13.36 41.31 29.72
N ARG A 474 13.51 42.64 29.66
CA ARG A 474 12.63 43.50 28.87
C ARG A 474 13.29 44.85 28.60
N LEU A 475 13.17 45.34 27.37
CA LEU A 475 13.48 46.73 27.04
C LEU A 475 12.26 47.63 27.32
N LEU A 476 12.49 48.77 27.94
CA LEU A 476 11.51 49.80 28.27
C LEU A 476 11.76 51.04 27.41
N PRO A 477 10.72 51.82 27.07
CA PRO A 477 10.90 53.09 26.39
C PRO A 477 11.77 54.06 27.21
N ARG A 478 12.50 54.94 26.51
CA ARG A 478 13.44 55.96 27.08
C ARG A 478 14.76 55.36 27.59
N ASP A 479 15.39 54.49 26.81
CA ASP A 479 16.71 53.94 27.09
C ASP A 479 16.81 53.25 28.46
N ARG A 480 15.82 52.41 28.79
CA ARG A 480 15.82 51.63 30.04
C ARG A 480 15.67 50.15 29.76
N ALA A 481 16.31 49.31 30.58
CA ALA A 481 16.18 47.86 30.50
C ALA A 481 15.90 47.27 31.88
N VAL A 482 15.00 46.30 31.93
CA VAL A 482 14.82 45.41 33.09
C VAL A 482 15.80 44.26 32.92
N VAL A 483 16.70 44.11 33.89
CA VAL A 483 17.76 43.10 33.88
C VAL A 483 17.67 42.22 35.13
N ALA A 484 18.03 40.94 34.98
CA ALA A 484 18.21 40.01 36.07
C ALA A 484 19.70 39.72 36.26
N ALA A 485 20.19 39.88 37.48
CA ALA A 485 21.58 39.65 37.84
C ALA A 485 21.70 38.93 39.18
N MET A 486 22.82 38.24 39.43
CA MET A 486 23.10 37.63 40.74
C MET A 486 23.15 38.71 41.84
N PRO A 487 22.82 38.39 43.12
CA PRO A 487 22.79 39.38 44.20
C PRO A 487 24.07 40.21 44.36
N ALA A 488 25.23 39.57 44.23
CA ALA A 488 26.54 40.23 44.30
C ALA A 488 26.75 41.23 43.16
N VAL A 489 26.23 40.92 41.97
CA VAL A 489 26.29 41.81 40.79
C VAL A 489 25.27 42.93 40.90
N ALA A 490 24.04 42.61 41.30
CA ALA A 490 22.95 43.57 41.42
C ALA A 490 23.28 44.71 42.40
N ALA A 491 23.99 44.42 43.49
CA ALA A 491 24.46 45.42 44.46
C ALA A 491 25.49 46.41 43.88
N THR A 492 26.17 46.05 42.79
CA THR A 492 27.17 46.91 42.14
C THR A 492 26.61 47.75 41.00
N LEU A 493 25.38 47.49 40.56
CA LEU A 493 24.76 48.19 39.44
C LEU A 493 24.43 49.64 39.81
N PRO A 494 24.70 50.62 38.94
CA PRO A 494 24.38 52.01 39.20
C PRO A 494 22.87 52.21 39.26
N ALA A 495 22.37 52.77 40.36
CA ALA A 495 20.95 53.14 40.50
C ALA A 495 20.53 54.28 39.54
N THR A 496 21.49 55.13 39.16
CA THR A 496 21.33 56.24 38.23
C THR A 496 22.61 56.40 37.39
N GLY A 497 22.51 56.29 36.08
CA GLY A 497 23.63 56.38 35.13
C GLY A 497 23.35 55.59 33.85
N ILE A 498 23.98 56.00 32.75
CA ILE A 498 23.90 55.29 31.46
C ILE A 498 24.93 54.16 31.46
N VAL A 499 24.49 52.94 31.18
CA VAL A 499 25.33 51.75 31.10
C VAL A 499 25.48 51.34 29.64
N HIS A 500 26.72 51.13 29.19
CA HIS A 500 27.01 50.62 27.86
C HIS A 500 26.84 49.10 27.84
N VAL A 501 26.03 48.59 26.91
CA VAL A 501 25.79 47.14 26.77
C VAL A 501 26.73 46.57 25.70
N ALA A 502 27.49 45.54 26.07
CA ALA A 502 28.35 44.79 25.16
C ALA A 502 27.91 43.32 25.07
N ARG A 503 28.21 42.67 23.95
CA ARG A 503 28.13 41.20 23.86
C ARG A 503 29.20 40.59 24.77
N PRO A 504 28.91 39.44 25.41
CA PRO A 504 29.86 38.75 26.28
C PRO A 504 31.13 38.34 25.56
#